data_AF-A0A1U7NTH9-F1
#
_entry.id   AF-A0A1U7NTH9-F1
#
_cell.length_a   1.000
_cell.length_b   1.000
_cell.length_c   1.000
_cell.angle_alpha   90.00
_cell.angle_beta   90.00
_cell.angle_gamma   90.00
#
_symmetry.space_group_name_H-M   'P 1'
#
loop_
_entity.id
_entity.type
_entity.pdbx_description
1 polymer ?
#
loop_
_entity_poly.entity_id
_entity_poly.type
_entity_poly.pdbx_seq_one_letter_code
_entity_poly.pdbx_strand_id
1 'polypeptide(L)'
;MSILYVHGVAIREGDQPQWATLKRLTHGALWDEVRAALQTHVAPSVNPADPQGVNTDWVYWGDLGASPAHASHQQPEWFPPDHPLTLDAAALADALERGLRPEVPADRWPDLVDVCWAVSQDAGVRAVIGNAPAAGRWPVALSAVRARLGLDGVHLPQRLRLRRRQDVRHAMQDLRRPLKGFIPYFVGDALEYFTSRGNPQQPGLIAVRVLAALKKSWQLSQERSEPLVIVTHSMGGQLIYDALTGFIPADPELSDLRAAVWCAAASQVGPCKALGLFLDDQTGNGVPLDA
;
A
#
# COMPACT_ATOMS: atom_id res chain seq x y z
N MET A 1 -10.67 26.57 11.83
CA MET A 1 -11.10 25.25 11.36
C MET A 1 -9.83 24.65 10.89
N SER A 2 -9.27 23.56 11.42
CA SER A 2 -8.11 22.94 10.77
C SER A 2 -8.51 21.56 10.26
N ILE A 3 -8.46 21.39 8.95
CA ILE A 3 -8.55 20.10 8.27
C ILE A 3 -7.12 19.65 8.02
N LEU A 4 -6.72 18.52 8.60
CA LEU A 4 -5.47 17.86 8.27
C LEU A 4 -5.74 16.68 7.34
N TYR A 5 -5.18 16.75 6.14
CA TYR A 5 -5.23 15.65 5.18
C TYR A 5 -3.95 14.82 5.22
N VAL A 6 -4.08 13.51 5.36
CA VAL A 6 -2.95 12.56 5.26
C VAL A 6 -3.22 11.55 4.16
N HIS A 7 -2.44 11.65 3.09
CA HIS A 7 -2.51 10.69 1.99
C HIS A 7 -1.59 9.49 2.27
N GLY A 8 -2.07 8.30 1.96
CA GLY A 8 -1.39 7.03 2.22
C GLY A 8 -0.49 6.49 1.13
N VAL A 9 0.02 7.38 0.30
CA VAL A 9 0.91 7.01 -0.78
C VAL A 9 1.99 8.04 -0.74
N ALA A 10 3.23 7.61 -0.91
CA ALA A 10 4.30 8.49 -1.31
C ALA A 10 3.97 9.10 -2.67
N ILE A 11 3.03 10.05 -2.72
CA ILE A 11 2.79 10.86 -3.92
C ILE A 11 4.09 11.64 -4.08
N ARG A 12 4.97 11.21 -4.98
CA ARG A 12 6.25 11.87 -5.20
C ARG A 12 6.00 13.09 -6.08
N GLU A 13 6.10 14.30 -5.53
CA GLU A 13 6.10 15.51 -6.36
C GLU A 13 7.46 15.66 -7.05
N GLY A 14 7.50 15.73 -8.38
CA GLY A 14 8.71 16.08 -9.15
C GLY A 14 9.00 15.22 -10.40
N ASP A 15 10.14 15.53 -11.05
CA ASP A 15 10.56 15.10 -12.39
C ASP A 15 10.96 13.61 -12.53
N GLN A 16 10.54 12.74 -11.60
CA GLN A 16 10.84 11.33 -11.72
C GLN A 16 9.99 10.67 -12.82
N PRO A 17 10.53 9.78 -13.66
CA PRO A 17 9.79 9.14 -14.76
C PRO A 17 8.49 8.42 -14.32
N GLN A 18 8.45 8.02 -13.04
CA GLN A 18 7.34 7.32 -12.40
C GLN A 18 6.15 8.25 -12.09
N TRP A 19 6.37 9.58 -12.02
CA TRP A 19 5.36 10.61 -11.75
C TRP A 19 4.31 10.72 -12.87
N ALA A 20 4.74 10.69 -14.13
CA ALA A 20 3.84 10.79 -15.28
C ALA A 20 2.86 9.60 -15.35
N THR A 21 3.32 8.42 -14.95
CA THR A 21 2.52 7.19 -14.88
C THR A 21 1.56 7.23 -13.70
N LEU A 22 2.01 7.70 -12.53
CA LEU A 22 1.16 7.86 -11.34
C LEU A 22 0.04 8.87 -11.59
N LYS A 23 0.34 10.03 -12.19
CA LYS A 23 -0.62 11.09 -12.52
C LYS A 23 -1.75 10.61 -13.46
N ARG A 24 -1.46 9.70 -14.39
CA ARG A 24 -2.47 9.11 -15.28
C ARG A 24 -3.35 8.06 -14.59
N LEU A 25 -2.80 7.32 -13.63
CA LEU A 25 -3.49 6.22 -12.95
C LEU A 25 -4.33 6.69 -11.76
N THR A 26 -3.92 7.75 -11.06
CA THR A 26 -4.69 8.35 -9.97
C THR A 26 -5.70 9.40 -10.44
N HIS A 27 -5.92 9.51 -11.77
CA HIS A 27 -6.67 10.61 -12.38
C HIS A 27 -6.21 12.01 -11.95
N GLY A 28 -4.95 12.15 -11.51
CA GLY A 28 -4.46 13.43 -11.03
C GLY A 28 -5.21 13.92 -9.81
N ALA A 29 -5.32 13.12 -8.74
CA ALA A 29 -5.57 13.65 -7.40
C ALA A 29 -4.38 14.55 -6.99
N LEU A 30 -4.31 15.71 -7.64
CA LEU A 30 -3.46 16.83 -7.32
C LEU A 30 -3.99 17.35 -6.00
N TRP A 31 -3.09 17.68 -5.07
CA TRP A 31 -3.47 18.25 -3.78
C TRP A 31 -4.48 19.39 -3.93
N ASP A 32 -4.39 20.18 -5.00
CA ASP A 32 -5.34 21.24 -5.32
C ASP A 32 -6.79 20.76 -5.49
N GLU A 33 -7.03 19.61 -6.12
CA GLU A 33 -8.37 19.03 -6.29
C GLU A 33 -8.91 18.47 -4.98
N VAL A 34 -8.07 17.78 -4.21
CA VAL A 34 -8.43 17.28 -2.87
C VAL A 34 -8.75 18.45 -1.95
N ARG A 35 -7.91 19.49 -1.94
CA ARG A 35 -8.13 20.72 -1.18
C ARG A 35 -9.43 21.39 -1.61
N ALA A 36 -9.69 21.52 -2.92
CA ALA A 36 -10.93 22.10 -3.42
C ALA A 36 -12.17 21.29 -2.99
N ALA A 37 -12.09 19.95 -3.02
CA ALA A 37 -13.17 19.08 -2.56
C ALA A 37 -13.40 19.19 -1.05
N LEU A 38 -12.32 19.19 -0.24
CA LEU A 38 -12.40 19.42 1.21
C LEU A 38 -13.00 20.79 1.52
N GLN A 39 -12.58 21.82 0.79
CA GLN A 39 -13.09 23.18 0.92
C GLN A 39 -14.58 23.29 0.54
N THR A 40 -15.04 22.50 -0.42
CA THR A 40 -16.43 22.52 -0.90
C THR A 40 -17.34 21.68 -0.01
N HIS A 41 -16.87 20.53 0.49
CA HIS A 41 -17.74 19.52 1.11
C HIS A 41 -17.52 19.35 2.62
N VAL A 42 -16.31 19.62 3.12
CA VAL A 42 -15.97 19.41 4.54
C VAL A 42 -15.96 20.76 5.28
N ALA A 43 -15.29 21.77 4.72
CA ALA A 43 -15.15 23.08 5.35
C ALA A 43 -16.50 23.73 5.78
N PRO A 44 -17.62 23.61 5.04
CA PRO A 44 -18.90 24.15 5.48
C PRO A 44 -19.48 23.46 6.72
N SER A 45 -19.17 22.18 6.93
CA SER A 45 -19.58 21.44 8.14
C SER A 45 -18.66 21.74 9.31
N VAL A 46 -17.42 22.11 9.00
CA VAL A 46 -16.40 22.51 9.95
C VAL A 46 -16.72 23.91 10.45
N ASN A 47 -16.60 24.96 9.62
CA ASN A 47 -16.98 26.32 9.98
C ASN A 47 -18.09 26.82 9.05
N PRO A 48 -19.37 26.74 9.45
CA PRO A 48 -20.49 27.21 8.63
C PRO A 48 -20.50 28.74 8.42
N ALA A 49 -19.94 29.51 9.36
CA ALA A 49 -19.94 30.97 9.32
C ALA A 49 -18.86 31.52 8.37
N ASP A 50 -17.72 30.86 8.30
CA ASP A 50 -16.64 31.17 7.37
C ASP A 50 -15.96 29.88 6.86
N PRO A 51 -16.58 29.20 5.88
CA PRO A 51 -15.99 28.00 5.30
C PRO A 51 -14.64 28.30 4.63
N GLN A 52 -14.50 29.46 3.96
CA GLN A 52 -13.31 29.82 3.21
C GLN A 52 -12.10 30.11 4.11
N GLY A 53 -12.32 30.51 5.36
CA GLY A 53 -11.28 30.70 6.38
C GLY A 53 -10.78 29.42 7.05
N VAL A 54 -11.28 28.24 6.66
CA VAL A 54 -10.84 26.94 7.19
C VAL A 54 -9.45 26.59 6.64
N ASN A 55 -8.48 26.43 7.55
CA ASN A 55 -7.15 25.98 7.20
C ASN A 55 -7.19 24.52 6.75
N THR A 56 -6.62 24.21 5.59
CA THR A 56 -6.58 22.86 5.03
C THR A 56 -5.14 22.52 4.68
N ASP A 57 -4.52 21.70 5.52
CA ASP A 57 -3.12 21.28 5.41
C ASP A 57 -3.00 19.85 4.91
N TRP A 58 -1.88 19.55 4.24
CA TRP A 58 -1.53 18.21 3.79
C TRP A 58 -0.20 17.75 4.37
N VAL A 59 -0.16 16.50 4.82
CA VAL A 59 1.08 15.84 5.23
C VAL A 59 1.70 15.09 4.06
N TYR A 60 2.77 15.66 3.51
CA TYR A 60 3.64 15.00 2.54
C TYR A 60 4.73 14.19 3.25
N TRP A 61 4.82 12.89 2.94
CA TRP A 61 5.87 12.01 3.45
C TRP A 61 6.49 11.12 2.36
N GLY A 62 6.18 11.38 1.08
CA GLY A 62 6.54 10.48 -0.01
C GLY A 62 8.02 10.41 -0.38
N ASP A 63 8.81 11.36 0.09
CA ASP A 63 10.28 11.34 0.08
C ASP A 63 10.89 10.35 1.08
N LEU A 64 10.14 9.94 2.11
CA LEU A 64 10.58 9.01 3.16
C LEU A 64 10.09 7.57 2.93
N GLY A 65 9.21 7.35 1.95
CA GLY A 65 8.70 6.03 1.60
C GLY A 65 9.74 5.16 0.89
N ALA A 66 9.33 3.98 0.44
CA ALA A 66 10.21 3.01 -0.19
C ALA A 66 10.89 3.63 -1.44
N SER A 67 12.21 3.68 -1.45
CA SER A 67 13.01 4.31 -2.51
C SER A 67 13.96 3.30 -3.16
N PRO A 68 14.12 3.29 -4.51
CA PRO A 68 15.07 2.41 -5.18
C PRO A 68 16.53 2.58 -4.69
N ALA A 69 16.88 3.77 -4.17
CA ALA A 69 18.20 4.05 -3.61
C ALA A 69 18.40 3.51 -2.18
N HIS A 70 17.31 3.29 -1.42
CA HIS A 70 17.33 2.68 -0.09
C HIS A 70 17.19 1.15 -0.13
N ALA A 71 16.98 0.57 -1.31
CA ALA A 71 17.14 -0.87 -1.55
C ALA A 71 18.63 -1.33 -1.54
N SER A 72 19.48 -0.60 -0.82
CA SER A 72 20.89 -0.92 -0.55
C SER A 72 21.09 -1.65 0.78
N HIS A 73 20.02 -1.92 1.54
CA HIS A 73 20.00 -3.16 2.30
C HIS A 73 20.16 -4.27 1.27
N GLN A 74 21.38 -4.82 1.19
CA GLN A 74 21.70 -6.03 0.47
C GLN A 74 20.53 -6.98 0.71
N GLN A 75 19.63 -7.09 -0.28
CA GLN A 75 18.74 -8.23 -0.33
C GLN A 75 19.71 -9.40 -0.27
N PRO A 76 19.62 -10.31 0.72
CA PRO A 76 20.40 -11.53 0.66
C PRO A 76 20.15 -12.08 -0.74
N GLU A 77 21.22 -12.33 -1.51
CA GLU A 77 21.09 -12.87 -2.86
C GLU A 77 20.12 -14.04 -2.76
N TRP A 78 18.91 -13.85 -3.27
CA TRP A 78 17.89 -14.87 -3.19
C TRP A 78 18.28 -15.89 -4.24
N PHE A 79 18.94 -16.94 -3.79
CA PHE A 79 19.18 -18.11 -4.61
C PHE A 79 17.85 -18.87 -4.69
N PRO A 80 17.22 -18.97 -5.86
CA PRO A 80 16.06 -19.83 -6.00
C PRO A 80 16.47 -21.26 -5.61
N PRO A 81 15.65 -22.01 -4.86
CA PRO A 81 15.98 -23.39 -4.53
C PRO A 81 16.17 -24.21 -5.81
N ASP A 82 17.03 -25.23 -5.78
CA ASP A 82 17.34 -26.06 -6.96
C ASP A 82 16.10 -26.69 -7.63
N HIS A 83 15.01 -26.83 -6.88
CA HIS A 83 13.77 -27.44 -7.35
C HIS A 83 12.54 -26.56 -7.04
N PRO A 84 11.89 -25.93 -8.03
CA PRO A 84 10.74 -25.02 -7.80
C PRO A 84 9.55 -25.69 -7.09
N LEU A 85 9.30 -26.98 -7.29
CA LEU A 85 8.22 -27.70 -6.60
C LEU A 85 8.47 -28.02 -5.11
N THR A 86 9.65 -27.71 -4.56
CA THR A 86 9.83 -27.76 -3.10
C THR A 86 9.14 -26.58 -2.41
N LEU A 87 8.83 -25.53 -3.16
CA LEU A 87 8.05 -24.39 -2.71
C LEU A 87 6.56 -24.73 -2.76
N ASP A 88 5.82 -24.20 -1.78
CA ASP A 88 4.37 -24.15 -1.88
C ASP A 88 3.92 -23.22 -3.02
N ALA A 89 2.62 -23.19 -3.31
CA ALA A 89 2.09 -22.41 -4.42
C ALA A 89 2.31 -20.89 -4.26
N ALA A 90 2.36 -20.37 -3.04
CA ALA A 90 2.57 -18.96 -2.78
C ALA A 90 4.03 -18.57 -2.96
N ALA A 91 4.95 -19.32 -2.35
CA ALA A 91 6.37 -19.12 -2.48
C ALA A 91 6.86 -19.33 -3.93
N LEU A 92 6.26 -20.27 -4.68
CA LEU A 92 6.54 -20.44 -6.10
C LEU A 92 6.04 -19.25 -6.94
N ALA A 93 4.84 -18.73 -6.67
CA ALA A 93 4.30 -17.57 -7.38
C ALA A 93 5.19 -16.32 -7.18
N ASP A 94 5.61 -16.09 -5.94
CA ASP A 94 6.46 -14.99 -5.53
C ASP A 94 7.88 -15.09 -6.17
N ALA A 95 8.45 -16.30 -6.21
CA ALA A 95 9.72 -16.54 -6.91
C ALA A 95 9.63 -16.31 -8.43
N LEU A 96 8.53 -16.73 -9.06
CA LEU A 96 8.27 -16.49 -10.49
C LEU A 96 8.08 -15.00 -10.80
N GLU A 97 7.36 -14.29 -9.94
CA GLU A 97 7.19 -12.85 -10.05
C GLU A 97 8.52 -12.12 -9.96
N ARG A 98 9.35 -12.41 -8.95
CA ARG A 98 10.69 -11.83 -8.82
C ARG A 98 11.55 -12.04 -10.06
N GLY A 99 11.52 -13.24 -10.64
CA GLY A 99 12.30 -13.58 -11.82
C GLY A 99 11.88 -12.83 -13.09
N LEU A 100 10.61 -12.44 -13.21
CA LEU A 100 10.06 -11.83 -14.43
C LEU A 100 9.77 -10.35 -14.29
N ARG A 101 9.70 -9.80 -13.08
CA ARG A 101 9.45 -8.38 -12.83
C ARG A 101 10.42 -7.45 -13.58
N PRO A 102 11.73 -7.77 -13.75
CA PRO A 102 12.63 -6.95 -14.56
C PRO A 102 12.31 -6.93 -16.07
N GLU A 103 11.62 -7.95 -16.58
CA GLU A 103 11.29 -8.11 -18.00
C GLU A 103 9.91 -7.55 -18.38
N VAL A 104 9.05 -7.30 -17.39
CA VAL A 104 7.64 -6.92 -17.61
C VAL A 104 7.42 -5.43 -17.29
N PRO A 105 6.85 -4.64 -18.22
CA PRO A 105 6.45 -3.26 -17.96
C PRO A 105 5.50 -3.14 -16.74
N ALA A 106 5.64 -2.06 -15.97
CA ALA A 106 4.93 -1.87 -14.69
C ALA A 106 3.40 -1.89 -14.81
N ASP A 107 2.85 -1.42 -15.94
CA ASP A 107 1.43 -1.46 -16.26
C ASP A 107 0.87 -2.88 -16.41
N ARG A 108 1.75 -3.88 -16.63
CA ARG A 108 1.41 -5.30 -16.80
C ARG A 108 1.71 -6.16 -15.57
N TRP A 109 2.21 -5.57 -14.48
CA TRP A 109 2.48 -6.30 -13.23
C TRP A 109 1.25 -6.97 -12.61
N PRO A 110 0.02 -6.43 -12.68
CA PRO A 110 -1.16 -7.13 -12.16
C PRO A 110 -1.43 -8.44 -12.90
N ASP A 111 -1.26 -8.42 -14.23
CA ASP A 111 -1.39 -9.61 -15.04
C ASP A 111 -0.28 -10.61 -14.70
N LEU A 112 0.95 -10.11 -14.45
CA LEU A 112 2.08 -10.94 -13.99
C LEU A 112 1.75 -11.65 -12.67
N VAL A 113 1.23 -10.95 -11.66
CA VAL A 113 0.85 -11.53 -10.36
C VAL A 113 -0.24 -12.59 -10.53
N ASP A 114 -1.32 -12.25 -11.23
CA ASP A 114 -2.45 -13.16 -11.45
C ASP A 114 -2.00 -14.41 -12.26
N VAL A 115 -1.08 -14.26 -13.23
CA VAL A 115 -0.53 -15.37 -14.00
C VAL A 115 0.45 -16.21 -13.18
N CYS A 116 1.35 -15.61 -12.41
CA CYS A 116 2.29 -16.33 -11.54
C CYS A 116 1.53 -17.23 -10.55
N TRP A 117 0.47 -16.70 -9.93
CA TRP A 117 -0.41 -17.46 -9.05
C TRP A 117 -1.15 -18.58 -9.79
N ALA A 118 -1.69 -18.30 -10.98
CA ALA A 118 -2.36 -19.32 -11.78
C ALA A 118 -1.39 -20.42 -12.27
N VAL A 119 -0.11 -20.09 -12.51
CA VAL A 119 0.93 -21.05 -12.92
C VAL A 119 1.37 -21.90 -11.73
N SER A 120 1.55 -21.31 -10.55
CA SER A 120 2.02 -22.03 -9.36
C SER A 120 1.04 -23.10 -8.88
N GLN A 121 -0.26 -22.91 -9.15
CA GLN A 121 -1.33 -23.85 -8.84
C GLN A 121 -1.67 -24.84 -9.97
N ASP A 122 -1.14 -24.64 -11.18
CA ASP A 122 -1.54 -25.45 -12.32
C ASP A 122 -0.92 -26.85 -12.26
N ALA A 123 -1.75 -27.87 -12.02
CA ALA A 123 -1.33 -29.25 -11.90
C ALA A 123 -0.58 -29.77 -13.15
N GLY A 124 -0.96 -29.31 -14.34
CA GLY A 124 -0.30 -29.66 -15.59
C GLY A 124 1.09 -29.05 -15.70
N VAL A 125 1.22 -27.76 -15.38
CA VAL A 125 2.54 -27.08 -15.36
C VAL A 125 3.45 -27.70 -14.29
N ARG A 126 2.93 -27.98 -13.10
CA ARG A 126 3.68 -28.66 -12.03
C ARG A 126 4.16 -30.04 -12.46
N ALA A 127 3.34 -30.82 -13.17
CA ALA A 127 3.76 -32.12 -13.72
C ALA A 127 4.89 -31.98 -14.75
N VAL A 128 4.83 -30.96 -15.63
CA VAL A 128 5.89 -30.70 -16.62
C VAL A 128 7.19 -30.27 -15.95
N ILE A 129 7.11 -29.42 -14.93
CA ILE A 129 8.27 -29.03 -14.10
C ILE A 129 8.90 -30.26 -13.43
N GLY A 130 8.08 -31.14 -12.83
CA GLY A 130 8.57 -32.34 -12.14
C GLY A 130 9.28 -33.33 -13.08
N ASN A 131 8.87 -33.39 -14.34
CA ASN A 131 9.45 -34.26 -15.36
C ASN A 131 10.65 -33.64 -16.10
N ALA A 132 10.94 -32.36 -15.90
CA ALA A 132 12.07 -31.69 -16.54
C ALA A 132 13.42 -32.04 -15.85
N PRO A 133 14.53 -32.09 -16.60
CA PRO A 133 15.87 -32.17 -16.03
C PRO A 133 16.12 -31.02 -15.05
N ALA A 134 16.95 -31.21 -14.02
CA ALA A 134 17.16 -30.23 -12.95
C ALA A 134 17.44 -28.80 -13.48
N ALA A 135 18.33 -28.67 -14.46
CA ALA A 135 18.67 -27.39 -15.11
C ALA A 135 17.50 -26.73 -15.87
N GLY A 136 16.46 -27.49 -16.26
CA GLY A 136 15.32 -27.01 -17.05
C GLY A 136 14.08 -26.66 -16.22
N ARG A 137 14.03 -26.97 -14.92
CA ARG A 137 12.82 -26.82 -14.10
C ARG A 137 12.38 -25.37 -13.94
N TRP A 138 13.31 -24.47 -13.59
CA TRP A 138 13.05 -23.03 -13.50
C TRP A 138 12.74 -22.39 -14.86
N PRO A 139 13.53 -22.66 -15.94
CA PRO A 139 13.16 -22.23 -17.28
C PRO A 139 11.74 -22.62 -17.69
N VAL A 140 11.31 -23.86 -17.44
CA VAL A 140 9.95 -24.32 -17.73
C VAL A 140 8.90 -23.52 -16.96
N ALA A 141 9.13 -23.28 -15.67
CA ALA A 141 8.20 -22.53 -14.83
C ALA A 141 8.07 -21.06 -15.29
N LEU A 142 9.18 -20.41 -15.61
CA LEU A 142 9.22 -19.04 -16.13
C LEU A 142 8.59 -18.94 -17.53
N SER A 143 8.87 -19.89 -18.42
CA SER A 143 8.26 -19.95 -19.76
C SER A 143 6.74 -20.16 -19.70
N ALA A 144 6.23 -20.91 -18.73
CA ALA A 144 4.79 -21.05 -18.54
C ALA A 144 4.10 -19.72 -18.20
N VAL A 145 4.75 -18.87 -17.40
CA VAL A 145 4.29 -17.51 -17.09
C VAL A 145 4.42 -16.61 -18.33
N ARG A 146 5.59 -16.58 -18.99
CA ARG A 146 5.81 -15.76 -20.19
C ARG A 146 4.80 -16.08 -21.30
N ALA A 147 4.51 -17.35 -21.54
CA ALA A 147 3.54 -17.76 -22.55
C ALA A 147 2.10 -17.36 -22.22
N ARG A 148 1.70 -17.36 -20.93
CA ARG A 148 0.38 -16.90 -20.50
C ARG A 148 0.25 -15.37 -20.51
N LEU A 149 1.36 -14.66 -20.32
CA LEU A 149 1.45 -13.22 -20.50
C LEU A 149 1.60 -12.80 -21.97
N GLY A 150 1.78 -13.75 -22.90
CA GLY A 150 2.02 -13.44 -24.31
C GLY A 150 3.33 -12.68 -24.55
N LEU A 151 4.34 -12.90 -23.71
CA LEU A 151 5.68 -12.32 -23.84
C LEU A 151 6.53 -13.10 -24.86
N ASP A 152 6.24 -14.40 -25.03
CA ASP A 152 6.90 -15.25 -26.03
C ASP A 152 5.99 -15.44 -27.26
N GLY A 153 6.50 -15.11 -28.45
CA GLY A 153 5.88 -15.45 -29.74
C GLY A 153 5.92 -16.95 -30.09
N VAL A 154 6.33 -17.82 -29.15
CA VAL A 154 6.55 -19.25 -29.36
C VAL A 154 5.40 -20.07 -28.76
N HIS A 155 4.81 -20.93 -29.59
CA HIS A 155 3.65 -21.75 -29.27
C HIS A 155 3.92 -22.79 -28.18
N LEU A 156 3.18 -22.70 -27.07
CA LEU A 156 2.95 -23.85 -26.18
C LEU A 156 2.12 -24.92 -26.92
N PRO A 157 2.32 -26.22 -26.63
CA PRO A 157 1.49 -27.31 -27.14
C PRO A 157 0.00 -27.06 -26.83
N GLN A 158 -0.88 -27.23 -27.83
CA GLN A 158 -2.34 -26.97 -27.76
C GLN A 158 -3.07 -27.62 -26.57
N ARG A 159 -2.46 -28.62 -25.93
CA ARG A 159 -2.98 -29.37 -24.77
C ARG A 159 -3.11 -28.52 -23.50
N LEU A 160 -2.46 -27.36 -23.45
CA LEU A 160 -2.50 -26.42 -22.33
C LEU A 160 -3.53 -25.29 -22.53
N ARG A 161 -4.26 -25.29 -23.65
CA ARG A 161 -5.36 -24.33 -23.88
C ARG A 161 -6.66 -24.92 -23.34
N LEU A 162 -7.15 -24.29 -22.27
CA LEU A 162 -8.48 -24.33 -21.65
C LEU A 162 -8.64 -25.21 -20.40
N ARG A 163 -8.97 -24.54 -19.29
CA ARG A 163 -10.31 -24.66 -18.67
C ARG A 163 -10.69 -23.37 -17.94
N ARG A 164 -11.63 -22.65 -18.53
CA ARG A 164 -12.38 -21.54 -17.93
C ARG A 164 -13.38 -22.14 -16.93
N ARG A 165 -13.37 -21.73 -15.66
CA ARG A 165 -14.55 -21.80 -14.78
C ARG A 165 -14.70 -20.50 -14.00
N GLN A 166 -15.95 -20.09 -13.87
CA GLN A 166 -16.42 -18.72 -13.71
C GLN A 166 -16.70 -18.32 -12.26
N ASP A 167 -16.30 -19.11 -11.27
CA ASP A 167 -16.90 -18.96 -9.93
C ASP A 167 -16.07 -18.16 -8.91
N VAL A 168 -14.92 -17.60 -9.32
CA VAL A 168 -14.13 -16.65 -8.49
C VAL A 168 -14.49 -15.20 -8.79
N ARG A 169 -15.25 -14.94 -9.85
CA ARG A 169 -15.54 -13.56 -10.31
C ARG A 169 -16.42 -12.77 -9.34
N HIS A 170 -17.31 -13.39 -8.57
CA HIS A 170 -18.24 -12.64 -7.72
C HIS A 170 -17.63 -12.23 -6.38
N ALA A 171 -16.73 -13.02 -5.78
CA ALA A 171 -16.13 -12.66 -4.50
C ALA A 171 -15.05 -11.57 -4.60
N MET A 172 -14.44 -11.37 -5.77
CA MET A 172 -13.38 -10.35 -5.96
C MET A 172 -13.82 -9.11 -6.75
N GLN A 173 -14.98 -9.12 -7.41
CA GLN A 173 -15.42 -7.98 -8.22
C GLN A 173 -15.80 -6.75 -7.39
N ASP A 174 -16.24 -6.96 -6.14
CA ASP A 174 -16.61 -5.86 -5.25
C ASP A 174 -15.39 -5.13 -4.64
N LEU A 175 -14.18 -5.69 -4.75
CA LEU A 175 -12.95 -5.08 -4.22
C LEU A 175 -11.99 -4.51 -5.29
N ARG A 176 -12.16 -4.86 -6.58
CA ARG A 176 -11.07 -4.71 -7.59
C ARG A 176 -11.22 -3.58 -8.63
N ARG A 177 -12.06 -2.56 -8.45
CA ARG A 177 -12.33 -1.61 -9.55
C ARG A 177 -11.63 -0.24 -9.61
N PRO A 178 -10.74 0.18 -8.68
CA PRO A 178 -9.84 1.29 -9.03
C PRO A 178 -8.33 1.12 -8.73
N LEU A 179 -7.80 -0.04 -8.33
CA LEU A 179 -6.42 -0.13 -7.77
C LEU A 179 -5.37 -0.89 -8.60
N LYS A 180 -5.56 -1.07 -9.91
CA LYS A 180 -4.72 -2.01 -10.69
C LYS A 180 -3.30 -1.52 -11.04
N GLY A 181 -2.94 -0.25 -10.94
CA GLY A 181 -1.56 0.20 -11.23
C GLY A 181 -0.70 0.52 -10.01
N PHE A 182 -1.25 0.34 -8.81
CA PHE A 182 -0.82 1.07 -7.60
C PHE A 182 -0.24 0.17 -6.49
N ILE A 183 -0.50 -1.13 -6.56
CA ILE A 183 -0.24 -2.12 -5.50
C ILE A 183 1.25 -2.30 -5.12
N PRO A 184 2.24 -2.30 -6.03
CA PRO A 184 3.63 -2.63 -5.67
C PRO A 184 4.32 -1.57 -4.82
N TYR A 185 4.15 -0.29 -5.15
CA TYR A 185 4.73 0.83 -4.38
C TYR A 185 3.99 1.05 -3.07
N PHE A 186 2.66 0.88 -3.09
CA PHE A 186 1.83 0.91 -1.89
C PHE A 186 2.23 -0.16 -0.87
N VAL A 187 2.43 -1.40 -1.31
CA VAL A 187 2.90 -2.48 -0.43
C VAL A 187 4.32 -2.18 0.06
N GLY A 188 5.20 -1.64 -0.81
CA GLY A 188 6.54 -1.21 -0.41
C GLY A 188 6.52 -0.14 0.68
N ASP A 189 5.74 0.92 0.52
CA ASP A 189 5.59 2.00 1.49
C ASP A 189 4.98 1.51 2.82
N ALA A 190 3.99 0.60 2.75
CA ALA A 190 3.39 0.02 3.95
C ALA A 190 4.37 -0.86 4.71
N LEU A 191 5.13 -1.69 4.00
CA LEU A 191 6.21 -2.49 4.61
C LEU A 191 7.28 -1.59 5.21
N GLU A 192 7.79 -0.61 4.44
CA GLU A 192 8.79 0.34 4.90
C GLU A 192 8.33 1.05 6.17
N TYR A 193 7.09 1.56 6.19
CA TYR A 193 6.52 2.18 7.38
C TYR A 193 6.47 1.20 8.55
N PHE A 194 5.89 0.02 8.40
CA PHE A 194 5.78 -0.92 9.51
C PHE A 194 7.13 -1.41 10.04
N THR A 195 8.17 -1.47 9.20
CA THR A 195 9.52 -1.83 9.61
C THR A 195 10.30 -0.66 10.22
N SER A 196 10.04 0.58 9.79
CA SER A 196 10.83 1.76 10.16
C SER A 196 10.12 2.73 11.12
N ARG A 197 8.84 2.51 11.44
CA ARG A 197 8.02 3.41 12.29
C ARG A 197 8.55 3.60 13.70
N GLY A 198 9.48 2.78 14.16
CA GLY A 198 10.05 2.85 15.50
C GLY A 198 9.06 2.36 16.57
N ASN A 199 9.18 2.91 17.77
CA ASN A 199 8.35 2.59 18.94
C ASN A 199 7.76 3.87 19.55
N PRO A 200 6.77 3.78 20.46
CA PRO A 200 6.09 4.96 21.00
C PRO A 200 7.00 6.04 21.59
N GLN A 201 8.16 5.68 22.17
CA GLN A 201 9.13 6.63 22.73
C GLN A 201 10.15 7.14 21.71
N GLN A 202 10.33 6.42 20.60
CA GLN A 202 11.29 6.72 19.54
C GLN A 202 10.63 6.51 18.17
N PRO A 203 9.74 7.44 17.75
CA PRO A 203 9.10 7.37 16.45
C PRO A 203 10.13 7.45 15.32
N GLY A 204 9.89 6.66 14.28
CA GLY A 204 10.63 6.71 13.02
C GLY A 204 10.31 7.96 12.20
N LEU A 205 11.08 8.22 11.13
CA LEU A 205 11.03 9.49 10.39
C LEU A 205 9.63 9.83 9.82
N ILE A 206 8.91 8.84 9.30
CA ILE A 206 7.54 9.03 8.79
C ILE A 206 6.61 9.43 9.94
N ALA A 207 6.68 8.72 11.08
CA ALA A 207 5.89 9.01 12.26
C ALA A 207 6.20 10.40 12.85
N VAL A 208 7.47 10.77 12.97
CA VAL A 208 7.92 12.10 13.41
C VAL A 208 7.28 13.19 12.56
N ARG A 209 7.26 13.02 11.23
CA ARG A 209 6.68 14.02 10.33
C ARG A 209 5.16 14.14 10.49
N VAL A 210 4.47 13.03 10.63
CA VAL A 210 3.02 13.00 10.88
C VAL A 210 2.70 13.66 12.22
N LEU A 211 3.45 13.35 13.28
CA LEU A 211 3.28 13.95 14.60
C LEU A 211 3.55 15.46 14.59
N ALA A 212 4.58 15.92 13.90
CA ALA A 212 4.86 17.35 13.75
C ALA A 212 3.71 18.10 13.06
N ALA A 213 3.11 17.51 12.02
CA ALA A 213 1.97 18.10 11.34
C ALA A 213 0.71 18.10 12.23
N LEU A 214 0.44 17.00 12.95
CA LEU A 214 -0.64 16.92 13.93
C LEU A 214 -0.50 17.99 15.02
N LYS A 215 0.70 18.14 15.59
CA LYS A 215 1.00 19.15 16.61
C LYS A 215 0.73 20.56 16.09
N LYS A 216 1.21 20.88 14.88
CA LYS A 216 0.97 22.18 14.24
C LYS A 216 -0.52 22.45 14.03
N SER A 217 -1.25 21.50 13.44
CA SER A 217 -2.69 21.67 13.17
C SER A 217 -3.51 21.75 14.45
N TRP A 218 -3.12 21.00 15.50
CA TRP A 218 -3.74 21.09 16.82
C TRP A 218 -3.48 22.44 17.50
N GLN A 219 -2.24 22.95 17.49
CA GLN A 219 -1.94 24.28 18.03
C GLN A 219 -2.77 25.36 17.37
N LEU A 220 -2.87 25.34 16.04
CA LEU A 220 -3.70 26.26 15.29
C LEU A 220 -5.19 26.12 15.64
N SER A 221 -5.64 24.88 15.88
CA SER A 221 -7.02 24.61 16.32
C SER A 221 -7.29 25.24 17.68
N GLN A 222 -6.34 25.14 18.62
CA GLN A 222 -6.43 25.76 19.95
C GLN A 222 -6.40 27.28 19.89
N GLU A 223 -5.45 27.87 19.16
CA GLU A 223 -5.32 29.33 18.99
C GLU A 223 -6.60 29.97 18.45
N ARG A 224 -7.28 29.26 17.55
CA ARG A 224 -8.49 29.74 16.91
C ARG A 224 -9.78 29.29 17.61
N SER A 225 -9.68 28.48 18.67
CA SER A 225 -10.84 27.88 19.35
C SER A 225 -11.75 27.09 18.41
N GLU A 226 -11.13 26.26 17.58
CA GLU A 226 -11.73 25.62 16.41
C GLU A 226 -11.32 24.13 16.39
N PRO A 227 -12.22 23.15 16.13
CA PRO A 227 -11.89 21.72 16.17
C PRO A 227 -10.89 21.29 15.09
N LEU A 228 -10.06 20.30 15.44
CA LEU A 228 -9.19 19.58 14.52
C LEU A 228 -9.96 18.44 13.85
N VAL A 229 -10.06 18.46 12.52
CA VAL A 229 -10.63 17.39 11.71
C VAL A 229 -9.52 16.71 10.92
N ILE A 230 -9.45 15.39 10.98
CA ILE A 230 -8.47 14.59 10.25
C ILE A 230 -9.18 13.81 9.15
N VAL A 231 -8.70 13.95 7.92
CA VAL A 231 -9.17 13.16 6.78
C VAL A 231 -8.00 12.38 6.22
N THR A 232 -8.15 11.06 6.10
CA THR A 232 -7.08 10.19 5.61
C THR A 232 -7.53 9.37 4.42
N HIS A 233 -6.60 9.11 3.50
CA HIS A 233 -6.83 8.22 2.37
C HIS A 233 -5.81 7.08 2.34
N SER A 234 -6.22 5.85 2.01
CA SER A 234 -5.31 4.69 1.87
C SER A 234 -4.45 4.45 3.14
N MET A 235 -3.12 4.27 3.00
CA MET A 235 -2.16 4.13 4.11
C MET A 235 -2.18 5.29 5.15
N GLY A 236 -2.74 6.45 4.80
CA GLY A 236 -2.78 7.60 5.70
C GLY A 236 -3.59 7.28 6.95
N GLY A 237 -4.54 6.35 6.84
CA GLY A 237 -5.27 5.86 7.99
C GLY A 237 -4.40 5.06 8.96
N GLN A 238 -3.44 4.26 8.48
CA GLN A 238 -2.50 3.52 9.32
C GLN A 238 -1.59 4.48 10.07
N LEU A 239 -1.07 5.50 9.38
CA LEU A 239 -0.22 6.53 9.98
C LEU A 239 -0.93 7.25 11.12
N ILE A 240 -2.18 7.65 10.88
CA ILE A 240 -3.00 8.33 11.90
C ILE A 240 -3.43 7.37 13.01
N TYR A 241 -3.70 6.10 12.71
CA TYR A 241 -4.02 5.11 13.73
C TYR A 241 -2.86 4.96 14.72
N ASP A 242 -1.66 4.61 14.24
CA ASP A 242 -0.46 4.47 15.08
C ASP A 242 -0.12 5.79 15.81
N ALA A 243 -0.35 6.95 15.18
CA ALA A 243 -0.21 8.25 15.84
C ALA A 243 -1.16 8.40 17.03
N LEU A 244 -2.46 8.16 16.84
CA LEU A 244 -3.48 8.38 17.85
C LEU A 244 -3.45 7.33 18.97
N THR A 245 -3.09 6.08 18.67
CA THR A 245 -3.17 4.96 19.63
C THR A 245 -1.82 4.59 20.25
N GLY A 246 -0.71 4.86 19.57
CA GLY A 246 0.64 4.51 20.03
C GLY A 246 1.47 5.71 20.42
N PHE A 247 1.72 6.63 19.48
CA PHE A 247 2.70 7.70 19.67
C PHE A 247 2.20 8.85 20.56
N ILE A 248 1.02 9.41 20.28
CA ILE A 248 0.46 10.53 21.04
C ILE A 248 0.27 10.17 22.52
N PRO A 249 -0.28 9.00 22.90
CA PRO A 249 -0.39 8.62 24.31
C PRO A 249 0.97 8.51 25.04
N ALA A 250 2.05 8.25 24.30
CA ALA A 250 3.39 8.12 24.86
C ALA A 250 4.16 9.46 24.92
N ASP A 251 3.64 10.53 24.32
CA ASP A 251 4.26 11.87 24.31
C ASP A 251 3.49 12.81 25.25
N PRO A 252 4.07 13.19 26.42
CA PRO A 252 3.44 14.11 27.36
C PRO A 252 3.11 15.50 26.78
N GLU A 253 3.83 15.96 25.74
CA GLU A 253 3.53 17.25 25.11
C GLU A 253 2.29 17.19 24.20
N LEU A 254 1.90 15.99 23.78
CA LEU A 254 0.76 15.74 22.90
C LEU A 254 -0.41 15.09 23.65
N SER A 255 -0.32 14.89 24.97
CA SER A 255 -1.31 14.16 25.75
C SER A 255 -2.72 14.75 25.66
N ASP A 256 -2.84 16.04 25.36
CA ASP A 256 -4.10 16.77 25.21
C ASP A 256 -4.57 16.88 23.75
N LEU A 257 -3.77 16.42 22.78
CA LEU A 257 -4.12 16.46 21.37
C LEU A 257 -5.30 15.52 21.10
N ARG A 258 -6.42 16.09 20.66
CA ARG A 258 -7.61 15.33 20.25
C ARG A 258 -8.12 15.83 18.90
N ALA A 259 -8.39 14.88 18.02
CA ALA A 259 -9.20 15.16 16.83
C ALA A 259 -10.67 15.16 17.22
N ALA A 260 -11.43 16.15 16.76
CA ALA A 260 -12.89 16.15 16.91
C ALA A 260 -13.53 15.09 16.03
N VAL A 261 -12.99 14.89 14.82
CA VAL A 261 -13.41 13.87 13.87
C VAL A 261 -12.19 13.33 13.15
N TRP A 262 -12.12 12.01 12.99
CA TRP A 262 -11.24 11.35 12.04
C TRP A 262 -12.07 10.54 11.04
N CYS A 263 -11.91 10.85 9.75
CA CYS A 263 -12.52 10.11 8.65
C CYS A 263 -11.46 9.40 7.82
N ALA A 264 -11.52 8.06 7.77
CA ALA A 264 -10.64 7.24 6.95
C ALA A 264 -11.36 6.74 5.70
N ALA A 265 -10.92 7.18 4.52
CA ALA A 265 -11.47 6.81 3.22
C ALA A 265 -10.54 5.85 2.47
N ALA A 266 -11.11 4.78 1.91
CA ALA A 266 -10.37 3.74 1.19
C ALA A 266 -9.10 3.24 1.93
N SER A 267 -9.16 3.23 3.26
CA SER A 267 -8.04 2.88 4.13
C SER A 267 -8.10 1.42 4.53
N GLN A 268 -6.92 0.84 4.80
CA GLN A 268 -6.77 -0.56 5.19
C GLN A 268 -6.62 -0.71 6.72
N VAL A 269 -7.07 0.29 7.51
CA VAL A 269 -7.00 0.27 8.98
C VAL A 269 -7.64 -1.00 9.56
N GLY A 270 -8.86 -1.34 9.13
CA GLY A 270 -9.58 -2.53 9.60
C GLY A 270 -8.79 -3.83 9.37
N PRO A 271 -8.38 -4.16 8.13
CA PRO A 271 -7.50 -5.29 7.86
C PRO A 271 -6.18 -5.28 8.64
N CYS A 272 -5.51 -4.14 8.77
CA CYS A 272 -4.27 -4.03 9.55
C CYS A 272 -4.49 -4.31 11.05
N LYS A 273 -5.60 -3.81 11.62
CA LYS A 273 -5.97 -4.06 13.02
C LYS A 273 -6.29 -5.54 13.25
N ALA A 274 -7.03 -6.16 12.34
CA ALA A 274 -7.35 -7.59 12.42
C ALA A 274 -6.10 -8.48 12.39
N LEU A 275 -5.03 -8.02 11.73
CA LEU A 275 -3.75 -8.71 11.66
C LEU A 275 -2.78 -8.37 12.80
N GLY A 276 -3.18 -7.51 13.75
CA GLY A 276 -2.33 -7.12 14.88
C GLY A 276 -1.10 -6.30 14.47
N LEU A 277 -1.21 -5.50 13.41
CA LEU A 277 -0.07 -4.79 12.84
C LEU A 277 0.25 -3.48 13.56
N PHE A 278 -0.62 -2.94 14.41
CA PHE A 278 -0.43 -1.62 15.01
C PHE A 278 0.39 -1.66 16.29
N LEU A 279 0.91 -0.50 16.72
CA LEU A 279 1.70 -0.39 17.94
C LEU A 279 0.88 -0.71 19.19
N ASP A 280 -0.40 -0.35 19.23
CA ASP A 280 -1.29 -0.65 20.36
C ASP A 280 -1.51 -2.16 20.53
N ASP A 281 -1.55 -2.91 19.42
CA ASP A 281 -1.61 -4.38 19.41
C ASP A 281 -0.37 -5.02 20.07
N GLN A 282 0.79 -4.36 19.98
CA GLN A 282 2.04 -4.86 20.55
C GLN A 282 2.20 -4.57 22.06
N THR A 283 1.37 -3.68 22.61
CA THR A 283 1.46 -3.27 24.03
C THR A 283 0.54 -4.07 24.96
N GLY A 284 -0.24 -5.02 24.44
CA GLY A 284 -1.09 -5.91 25.24
C GLY A 284 -2.32 -5.25 25.90
N ASN A 285 -2.57 -3.97 25.63
CA ASN A 285 -3.68 -3.19 26.21
C ASN A 285 -4.87 -3.02 25.25
N GLY A 286 -4.95 -3.81 24.18
CA GLY A 286 -6.04 -3.73 23.20
C GLY A 286 -7.39 -4.07 23.84
N VAL A 287 -8.17 -3.04 24.18
CA VAL A 287 -9.62 -3.20 24.40
C VAL A 287 -10.20 -3.58 23.04
N PRO A 288 -10.92 -4.71 22.93
CA PRO A 288 -11.63 -5.05 21.69
C PRO A 288 -12.54 -3.89 21.31
N LEU A 289 -12.51 -3.46 20.06
CA LEU A 289 -13.57 -2.62 19.52
C LEU A 289 -14.83 -3.47 19.53
N ASP A 290 -15.71 -3.23 20.52
CA ASP A 290 -17.05 -3.82 20.52
C ASP A 290 -17.76 -3.45 19.21
N ALA A 291 -18.26 -4.49 18.56
CA ALA A 291 -18.87 -4.49 17.24
C ALA A 291 -20.17 -3.67 17.16
#